data_AF-A0A9X8VGI8-F1
#
_entry.id   AF-A0A9X8VGI8-F1
#
_cell.length_a   1.000
_cell.length_b   1.000
_cell.length_c   1.000
_cell.angle_alpha   90.00
_cell.angle_beta   90.00
_cell.angle_gamma   90.00
#
_symmetry.space_group_name_H-M   'P 1'
#
loop_
_entity.id
_entity.type
_entity.pdbx_description
1 polymer ?
#
loop_
_entity_poly.entity_id
_entity_poly.type
_entity_poly.pdbx_seq_one_letter_code
_entity_poly.pdbx_strand_id
1 'polypeptide(L)'
;LAPYAGDDVDIQRVIQMALLHDIVEIDAGDVLVYDLAARAAIHDQEVAAARRLFGMLPEAQREYFTALWQEYEDGESADARFALLLDRTMPMLMNLHNEGQSWVENGISLEQVLARNASIADVHPELWHHMEQHLRDAQRKGWLK
;
A
#
# COMPACT_ATOMS: atom_id res chain seq x y z
N LEU A 1 -7.86 13.79 1.04
CA LEU A 1 -8.23 12.82 -0.01
C LEU A 1 -9.68 12.35 0.08
N ALA A 2 -10.38 12.55 1.22
CA ALA A 2 -11.78 12.15 1.38
C ALA A 2 -12.77 12.58 0.27
N PRO A 3 -12.70 13.81 -0.31
CA PRO A 3 -13.55 14.18 -1.44
C PRO A 3 -13.36 13.34 -2.72
N TYR A 4 -12.30 12.53 -2.79
CA TYR A 4 -11.94 11.70 -3.95
C TYR A 4 -12.18 10.20 -3.71
N ALA A 5 -12.81 9.82 -2.59
CA ALA A 5 -12.99 8.42 -2.22
C ALA A 5 -14.16 7.71 -2.92
N GLY A 6 -15.16 8.47 -3.36
CA GLY A 6 -16.44 7.94 -3.85
C GLY A 6 -17.48 7.81 -2.73
N ASP A 7 -18.74 7.63 -3.12
CA ASP A 7 -19.89 7.65 -2.20
C ASP A 7 -20.00 6.37 -1.33
N ASP A 8 -19.42 5.26 -1.78
CA ASP A 8 -19.47 3.95 -1.11
C ASP A 8 -18.33 3.72 -0.10
N VAL A 9 -17.52 4.75 0.17
CA VAL A 9 -16.34 4.65 1.05
C VAL A 9 -16.60 5.31 2.41
N ASP A 10 -16.39 4.55 3.49
CA ASP A 10 -16.37 5.08 4.85
C ASP A 10 -14.96 5.55 5.22
N ILE A 11 -14.78 6.87 5.23
CA ILE A 11 -13.50 7.52 5.53
C ILE A 11 -13.01 7.22 6.95
N GLN A 12 -13.89 7.08 7.94
CA GLN A 12 -13.44 6.74 9.29
C GLN A 12 -12.86 5.34 9.33
N ARG A 13 -13.46 4.40 8.58
CA ARG A 13 -12.97 3.02 8.51
C ARG A 13 -11.67 2.91 7.72
N VAL A 14 -11.53 3.67 6.63
CA VAL A 14 -10.26 3.80 5.89
C VAL A 14 -9.14 4.35 6.78
N ILE A 15 -9.43 5.36 7.61
CA ILE A 15 -8.43 5.88 8.57
C ILE A 15 -8.00 4.80 9.55
N GLN A 16 -8.95 4.02 10.10
CA GLN A 16 -8.61 2.91 10.99
C GLN A 16 -7.75 1.87 10.28
N MET A 17 -8.11 1.49 9.06
CA MET A 17 -7.37 0.54 8.24
C MET A 17 -5.94 1.01 7.96
N ALA A 18 -5.77 2.27 7.55
CA ALA A 18 -4.45 2.87 7.31
C ALA A 18 -3.58 2.92 8.58
N LEU A 19 -4.18 3.11 9.76
CA LEU A 19 -3.44 3.06 11.03
C LEU A 19 -3.06 1.63 11.47
N LEU A 20 -3.75 0.61 10.94
CA LEU A 20 -3.65 -0.78 11.38
C LEU A 20 -2.81 -1.66 10.45
N HIS A 21 -2.80 -1.38 9.14
CA HIS A 21 -2.30 -2.33 8.14
C HIS A 21 -0.88 -2.84 8.41
N ASP A 22 0.06 -1.96 8.74
CA ASP A 22 1.47 -2.30 9.00
C ASP A 22 1.77 -2.67 10.46
N ILE A 23 0.77 -2.80 11.35
CA ILE A 23 1.05 -3.22 12.74
C ILE A 23 1.73 -4.59 12.79
N VAL A 24 1.45 -5.46 11.82
CA VAL A 24 2.07 -6.79 11.70
C VAL A 24 3.59 -6.73 11.49
N GLU A 25 4.10 -5.63 10.94
CA GLU A 25 5.54 -5.43 10.69
C GLU A 25 6.34 -5.28 11.99
N ILE A 26 5.69 -5.06 13.14
CA ILE A 26 6.34 -5.09 14.46
C ILE A 26 7.07 -6.43 14.68
N ASP A 27 6.48 -7.53 14.22
CA ASP A 27 7.08 -8.86 14.33
C ASP A 27 7.68 -9.37 13.01
N ALA A 28 6.99 -9.12 11.88
CA ALA A 28 7.41 -9.64 10.57
C ALA A 28 8.56 -8.85 9.95
N GLY A 29 8.72 -7.58 10.33
CA GLY A 29 9.60 -6.61 9.69
C GLY A 29 9.04 -6.08 8.37
N ASP A 30 9.53 -4.90 7.95
CA ASP A 30 9.23 -4.31 6.64
C ASP A 30 10.07 -4.98 5.54
N VAL A 31 9.45 -5.15 4.37
CA VAL A 31 10.09 -5.66 3.17
C VAL A 31 9.79 -4.73 2.00
N LEU A 32 10.84 -4.38 1.25
CA LEU A 32 10.72 -3.53 0.08
C LEU A 32 9.59 -4.01 -0.85
N VAL A 33 8.64 -3.11 -1.13
CA VAL A 33 7.41 -3.39 -1.89
C VAL A 33 7.66 -4.04 -3.27
N TYR A 34 8.83 -3.81 -3.87
CA TYR A 34 9.24 -4.33 -5.18
C TYR A 34 9.97 -5.69 -5.13
N ASP A 35 10.32 -6.20 -3.95
CA ASP A 35 10.91 -7.52 -3.76
C ASP A 35 9.82 -8.58 -3.52
N LEU A 36 9.26 -9.08 -4.63
CA LEU A 36 8.17 -10.06 -4.59
C LEU A 36 8.54 -11.37 -3.88
N ALA A 37 9.82 -11.77 -3.93
CA ALA A 37 10.28 -13.01 -3.31
C ALA A 37 10.36 -12.86 -1.79
N ALA A 38 10.92 -11.76 -1.30
CA ALA A 38 10.97 -11.47 0.12
C ALA A 38 9.57 -11.30 0.72
N ARG A 39 8.66 -10.63 0.01
CA ARG A 39 7.25 -10.49 0.45
C ARG A 39 6.54 -11.82 0.58
N ALA A 40 6.68 -12.70 -0.43
CA ALA A 40 6.10 -14.03 -0.37
C ALA A 40 6.68 -14.86 0.81
N ALA A 41 7.95 -14.64 1.17
CA ALA A 41 8.60 -15.36 2.26
C ALA A 41 8.18 -14.88 3.66
N ILE A 42 7.64 -13.66 3.80
CA ILE A 42 7.20 -13.12 5.09
C ILE A 42 5.69 -13.22 5.32
N HIS A 43 4.89 -13.59 4.32
CA HIS A 43 3.43 -13.64 4.45
C HIS A 43 2.94 -14.48 5.65
N ASP A 44 3.49 -15.68 5.84
CA ASP A 44 3.14 -16.53 6.99
C ASP A 44 3.55 -15.87 8.34
N GLN A 45 4.59 -15.04 8.33
CA GLN A 45 5.04 -14.28 9.49
C GLN A 45 4.10 -13.11 9.78
N GLU A 46 3.61 -12.39 8.76
CA GLU A 46 2.59 -11.35 8.90
C GLU A 46 1.29 -11.90 9.48
N VAL A 47 0.83 -13.06 8.99
CA VAL A 47 -0.36 -13.75 9.52
C VAL A 47 -0.15 -14.17 10.98
N ALA A 48 1.03 -14.70 11.32
CA ALA A 48 1.36 -15.04 12.70
C ALA A 48 1.44 -13.81 13.60
N ALA A 49 1.98 -12.70 13.10
CA ALA A 49 2.07 -11.41 13.77
C ALA A 49 0.68 -10.84 14.05
N ALA A 50 -0.21 -10.79 13.05
CA ALA A 50 -1.60 -10.36 13.19
C ALA A 50 -2.31 -11.14 14.30
N ARG A 51 -2.20 -12.48 14.27
CA ARG A 51 -2.80 -13.35 15.28
C ARG A 51 -2.27 -13.05 16.68
N ARG A 52 -0.97 -12.82 16.83
CA ARG A 52 -0.35 -12.55 18.14
C ARG A 52 -0.70 -11.15 18.65
N LEU A 53 -0.49 -10.12 17.82
CA LEU A 53 -0.62 -8.71 18.18
C LEU A 53 -2.08 -8.32 18.44
N PHE A 54 -2.98 -8.63 17.51
CA PHE A 54 -4.42 -8.38 17.73
C PHE A 54 -4.99 -9.31 18.81
N GLY A 55 -4.40 -10.50 18.98
CA GLY A 55 -4.72 -11.43 20.07
C GLY A 55 -4.47 -10.91 21.48
N MET A 56 -3.68 -9.83 21.65
CA MET A 56 -3.47 -9.16 22.94
C MET A 56 -4.64 -8.28 23.37
N LEU A 57 -5.54 -7.96 22.44
CA LEU A 57 -6.66 -7.06 22.69
C LEU A 57 -7.85 -7.80 23.31
N PRO A 58 -8.76 -7.08 24.01
CA PRO A 58 -10.08 -7.58 24.36
C PRO A 58 -10.81 -8.19 23.14
N GLU A 59 -11.60 -9.23 23.38
CA GLU A 59 -12.25 -10.06 22.36
C GLU A 59 -12.91 -9.27 21.22
N ALA A 60 -13.75 -8.29 21.54
CA ALA A 60 -14.44 -7.48 20.54
C ALA A 60 -13.47 -6.66 19.66
N GLN A 61 -12.38 -6.14 20.24
CA GLN A 61 -11.37 -5.37 19.51
C GLN A 61 -10.48 -6.28 18.66
N ARG A 62 -10.08 -7.44 19.21
CA ARG A 62 -9.34 -8.47 18.48
C ARG A 62 -10.07 -8.87 17.21
N GLU A 63 -11.36 -9.21 17.33
CA GLU A 63 -12.18 -9.65 16.21
C GLU A 63 -12.31 -8.56 15.15
N TYR A 64 -12.63 -7.34 15.58
CA TYR A 64 -12.80 -6.21 14.68
C TYR A 64 -11.51 -5.85 13.94
N PHE A 65 -10.37 -5.75 14.63
CA PHE A 65 -9.10 -5.37 13.99
C PHE A 65 -8.50 -6.50 13.16
N THR A 66 -8.68 -7.76 13.55
CA THR A 66 -8.26 -8.89 12.70
C THR A 66 -9.06 -8.90 11.39
N ALA A 67 -10.37 -8.67 11.45
CA ALA A 67 -11.21 -8.58 10.26
C ALA A 67 -10.84 -7.36 9.39
N LEU A 68 -10.59 -6.20 10.02
CA LEU A 68 -10.21 -4.99 9.29
C LEU A 68 -8.86 -5.11 8.60
N TRP A 69 -7.88 -5.75 9.25
CA TRP A 69 -6.57 -6.04 8.65
C TRP A 69 -6.70 -7.05 7.50
N GLN A 70 -7.45 -8.14 7.69
CA GLN A 70 -7.67 -9.12 6.61
C GLN A 70 -8.36 -8.48 5.40
N GLU A 71 -9.32 -7.60 5.63
CA GLU A 71 -10.00 -6.91 4.55
C GLU A 71 -9.08 -5.97 3.76
N TYR A 72 -8.13 -5.31 4.43
CA TYR A 72 -7.09 -4.54 3.74
C TYR A 72 -6.25 -5.43 2.83
N GLU A 73 -5.80 -6.58 3.35
CA GLU A 73 -4.98 -7.55 2.61
C GLU A 73 -5.72 -8.11 1.39
N ASP A 74 -7.01 -8.44 1.55
CA ASP A 74 -7.85 -8.93 0.45
C ASP A 74 -8.06 -7.85 -0.62
N GLY A 75 -8.18 -6.58 -0.22
CA GLY A 75 -8.22 -5.45 -1.14
C GLY A 75 -9.47 -5.38 -2.03
N GLU A 76 -10.56 -6.05 -1.65
CA GLU A 76 -11.74 -6.19 -2.49
C GLU A 76 -12.81 -5.14 -2.24
N SER A 77 -12.97 -4.67 -0.99
CA SER A 77 -14.02 -3.70 -0.63
C SER A 77 -13.70 -2.28 -1.10
N ALA A 78 -14.71 -1.41 -1.14
CA ALA A 78 -14.51 -0.01 -1.52
C ALA A 78 -13.49 0.69 -0.60
N ASP A 79 -13.60 0.47 0.71
CA ASP A 79 -12.69 1.03 1.71
C ASP A 79 -11.26 0.49 1.54
N ALA A 80 -11.11 -0.84 1.37
CA ALA A 80 -9.79 -1.46 1.23
C ALA A 80 -9.09 -1.01 -0.05
N ARG A 81 -9.81 -0.95 -1.17
CA ARG A 81 -9.28 -0.42 -2.43
C ARG A 81 -8.85 1.03 -2.30
N PHE A 82 -9.61 1.85 -1.58
CA PHE A 82 -9.23 3.25 -1.35
C PHE A 82 -8.01 3.35 -0.42
N ALA A 83 -7.95 2.57 0.67
CA ALA A 83 -6.79 2.52 1.55
C ALA A 83 -5.52 2.08 0.79
N LEU A 84 -5.60 1.01 -0.01
CA LEU A 84 -4.49 0.54 -0.85
C LEU A 84 -4.07 1.57 -1.91
N LEU A 85 -5.01 2.31 -2.48
CA LEU A 85 -4.69 3.41 -3.39
C LEU A 85 -3.85 4.48 -2.68
N LEU A 86 -4.23 4.85 -1.46
CA LEU A 86 -3.50 5.84 -0.66
C LEU A 86 -2.10 5.32 -0.32
N ASP A 87 -2.02 4.10 0.22
CA ASP A 87 -0.78 3.42 0.57
C ASP A 87 0.18 3.39 -0.62
N ARG A 88 -0.27 2.93 -1.78
CA ARG A 88 0.57 2.84 -2.99
C ARG A 88 0.97 4.19 -3.57
N THR A 89 0.11 5.19 -3.46
CA THR A 89 0.38 6.52 -4.05
C THR A 89 1.43 7.28 -3.26
N MET A 90 1.44 7.15 -1.93
CA MET A 90 2.32 7.93 -1.06
C MET A 90 3.82 7.71 -1.34
N PRO A 91 4.36 6.46 -1.39
CA PRO A 91 5.76 6.21 -1.73
C PRO A 91 6.13 6.67 -3.13
N MET A 92 5.21 6.63 -4.10
CA MET A 92 5.46 7.16 -5.44
C MET A 92 5.65 8.68 -5.41
N LEU A 93 4.76 9.40 -4.72
CA LEU A 93 4.87 10.86 -4.57
C LEU A 93 6.15 11.25 -3.82
N MET A 94 6.51 10.50 -2.78
CA MET A 94 7.76 10.72 -2.03
C MET A 94 8.99 10.53 -2.91
N ASN A 95 9.03 9.47 -3.73
CA ASN A 95 10.12 9.28 -4.67
C ASN A 95 10.17 10.39 -5.74
N LEU A 96 9.02 10.79 -6.30
CA LEU A 96 8.97 11.90 -7.25
C LEU A 96 9.46 13.23 -6.65
N HIS A 97 9.17 13.46 -5.36
CA HIS A 97 9.65 14.63 -4.64
C HIS A 97 11.16 14.57 -4.34
N ASN A 98 11.67 13.39 -3.98
CA ASN A 98 13.05 13.17 -3.56
C ASN A 98 13.94 12.64 -4.69
N GLU A 99 13.71 13.08 -5.93
CA GLU A 99 14.55 12.75 -7.09
C GLU A 99 14.77 11.23 -7.30
N GLY A 100 13.76 10.43 -6.98
CA GLY A 100 13.78 8.97 -7.07
C GLY A 100 14.67 8.27 -6.06
N GLN A 101 15.00 8.88 -4.92
CA GLN A 101 15.96 8.36 -3.95
C GLN A 101 15.87 6.83 -3.74
N SER A 102 14.72 6.32 -3.26
CA SER A 102 14.56 4.90 -2.97
C SER A 102 14.58 4.05 -4.25
N TRP A 103 14.03 4.55 -5.36
CA TRP A 103 14.09 3.86 -6.64
C TRP A 103 15.53 3.70 -7.15
N VAL A 104 16.35 4.74 -7.06
CA VAL A 104 17.76 4.73 -7.49
C VAL A 104 18.59 3.83 -6.59
N GLU A 105 18.45 3.97 -5.27
CA GLU A 105 19.17 3.16 -4.27
C GLU A 105 18.91 1.66 -4.44
N ASN A 106 17.69 1.28 -4.83
CA ASN A 106 17.27 -0.11 -4.99
C ASN A 106 17.23 -0.58 -6.45
N GLY A 107 17.65 0.25 -7.41
CA GLY A 107 17.71 -0.12 -8.83
C GLY A 107 16.36 -0.46 -9.47
N ILE A 108 15.30 0.22 -9.04
CA ILE A 108 13.91 -0.03 -9.47
C ILE A 108 13.68 0.47 -10.90
N SER A 109 13.02 -0.35 -11.72
CA SER A 109 12.64 0.02 -13.09
C SER A 109 11.26 0.67 -13.16
N LEU A 110 11.01 1.44 -14.22
CA LEU A 110 9.67 1.97 -14.51
C LEU A 110 8.63 0.83 -14.61
N GLU A 111 8.99 -0.30 -15.23
CA GLU A 111 8.10 -1.46 -15.38
C GLU A 111 7.66 -2.01 -14.01
N GLN A 112 8.57 -2.13 -13.04
CA GLN A 112 8.24 -2.57 -11.68
C GLN A 112 7.25 -1.61 -11.01
N VAL A 113 7.47 -0.29 -11.13
CA VAL A 113 6.56 0.71 -10.56
C VAL A 113 5.19 0.66 -11.24
N LEU A 114 5.14 0.54 -12.56
CA LEU A 114 3.88 0.46 -13.30
C LEU A 114 3.10 -0.81 -12.95
N ALA A 115 3.76 -1.98 -12.95
CA ALA A 115 3.13 -3.25 -12.65
C ALA A 115 2.57 -3.30 -11.22
N ARG A 116 3.32 -2.79 -10.23
CA ARG A 116 2.90 -2.80 -8.82
C ARG A 116 1.69 -1.88 -8.57
N ASN A 117 1.59 -0.78 -9.31
CA ASN A 117 0.60 0.27 -9.06
C ASN A 117 -0.57 0.27 -10.06
N ALA A 118 -0.62 -0.68 -10.99
CA ALA A 118 -1.62 -0.75 -12.05
C ALA A 118 -3.07 -0.74 -11.53
N SER A 119 -3.36 -1.31 -10.36
CA SER A 119 -4.71 -1.32 -9.78
C SER A 119 -5.23 0.06 -9.40
N ILE A 120 -4.38 1.09 -9.34
CA ILE A 120 -4.83 2.49 -9.17
C ILE A 120 -5.65 2.92 -10.40
N ALA A 121 -5.37 2.37 -11.59
CA ALA A 121 -6.16 2.65 -12.79
C ALA A 121 -7.61 2.19 -12.66
N ASP A 122 -7.85 1.08 -11.96
CA ASP A 122 -9.19 0.51 -11.76
C ASP A 122 -10.02 1.33 -10.76
N VAL A 123 -9.35 1.98 -9.80
CA VAL A 123 -10.01 2.76 -8.73
C VAL A 123 -10.11 4.25 -9.09
N HIS A 124 -9.06 4.84 -9.66
CA HIS A 124 -9.00 6.27 -9.99
C HIS A 124 -8.18 6.53 -11.27
N PRO A 125 -8.76 6.31 -12.47
CA PRO A 125 -8.04 6.36 -13.74
C PRO A 125 -7.41 7.72 -14.05
N GLU A 126 -8.04 8.82 -13.64
CA GLU A 126 -7.49 10.17 -13.84
C GLU A 126 -6.21 10.41 -13.05
N LEU A 127 -6.16 9.96 -11.78
CA LEU A 127 -4.97 10.01 -10.95
C LEU A 127 -3.88 9.15 -11.56
N TRP A 128 -4.21 7.93 -11.99
CA TRP A 128 -3.25 7.04 -12.63
C TRP A 128 -2.65 7.66 -13.90
N HIS A 129 -3.48 8.24 -14.77
CA HIS A 129 -2.99 8.92 -15.97
C HIS A 129 -2.04 10.08 -15.65
N HIS A 130 -2.36 10.86 -14.61
CA HIS A 130 -1.47 11.94 -14.15
C HIS A 130 -0.14 11.39 -13.61
N MET A 131 -0.20 10.35 -12.78
CA MET A 131 0.99 9.72 -12.19
C MET A 131 1.88 9.08 -13.27
N GLU A 132 1.31 8.40 -14.27
CA GLU A 132 2.08 7.81 -15.38
C GLU A 132 2.96 8.84 -16.10
N GLN A 133 2.46 10.06 -16.31
CA GLN A 133 3.24 11.12 -16.95
C GLN A 133 4.47 11.47 -16.10
N HIS A 134 4.29 11.67 -14.79
CA HIS A 134 5.40 11.94 -13.88
C HIS A 134 6.40 10.79 -13.77
N LEU A 135 5.92 9.54 -13.79
CA LEU A 135 6.79 8.36 -13.76
C LEU A 135 7.66 8.24 -15.02
N ARG A 136 7.08 8.51 -16.19
CA ARG A 136 7.84 8.57 -17.46
C ARG A 136 8.85 9.72 -17.45
N ASP A 137 8.52 10.85 -16.83
CA ASP A 137 9.43 11.98 -16.67
C ASP A 137 10.58 11.63 -15.72
N ALA A 138 10.29 10.95 -14.61
CA ALA A 138 11.29 10.42 -13.68
C ALA A 138 12.26 9.44 -14.38
N GLN A 139 11.75 8.55 -15.24
CA GLN A 139 12.61 7.69 -16.05
C GLN A 139 13.55 8.50 -16.96
N ARG A 140 13.03 9.54 -17.65
CA ARG A 140 13.88 10.41 -18.51
C ARG A 140 14.93 11.18 -17.71
N LYS A 141 14.68 11.46 -16.43
CA LYS A 141 15.65 12.07 -15.50
C LYS A 141 16.65 11.06 -14.92
N GLY A 142 16.49 9.76 -15.18
CA GLY A 142 17.36 8.70 -14.65
C GLY A 142 17.01 8.25 -13.23
N TRP A 143 15.85 8.64 -12.71
CA TRP A 143 15.37 8.27 -11.37
C TRP A 143 14.75 6.87 -11.31
N LEU A 144 14.39 6.34 -12.49
CA LEU A 144 13.92 4.98 -12.71
C LEU A 144 14.73 4.38 -13.85
N LYS A 145 15.05 3.09 -13.74
CA LYS A 145 15.72 2.32 -14.80
C LYS A 145 14.79 2.01 -15.97
#